data_AF-A0A8J3QC42-F1
#
_entry.id   AF-A0A8J3QC42-F1
#
_cell.length_a   1.000
_cell.length_b   1.000
_cell.length_c   1.000
_cell.angle_alpha   90.00
_cell.angle_beta   90.00
_cell.angle_gamma   90.00
#
_symmetry.space_group_name_H-M   'P 1'
#
loop_
_entity.id
_entity.type
_entity.pdbx_description
1 polymer ?
#
loop_
_entity_poly.entity_id
_entity_poly.type
_entity_poly.pdbx_seq_one_letter_code
_entity_poly.pdbx_strand_id
1 'polypeptide(L)'
;MLCSHAGVATPLAPNPRVTVSGQPVVTVGTPYAIAGCSLTPSGVFCATGQWVVGSARVKVMGMPVAVQAGVSVCVSTGSPMLPVMVQPRAMAT
;
A
#
# COMPACT_ATOMS: atom_id res chain seq x y z
N MET A 1 0.15 4.35 -5.55
CA MET A 1 -1.07 4.16 -4.74
C MET A 1 -1.56 5.55 -4.33
N LEU A 2 -2.84 5.74 -4.01
CA LEU A 2 -3.36 7.02 -3.49
C LEU A 2 -4.04 6.81 -2.14
N CYS A 3 -4.09 7.80 -1.26
CA CYS A 3 -5.10 7.78 -0.19
C CYS A 3 -6.48 8.11 -0.75
N SER A 4 -7.55 7.81 -0.01
CA SER A 4 -8.92 8.20 -0.37
C SER A 4 -9.11 9.72 -0.57
N HIS A 5 -8.17 10.54 -0.10
CA HIS A 5 -8.17 12.00 -0.20
C HIS A 5 -7.15 12.51 -1.23
N ALA A 6 -6.96 11.75 -2.32
CA ALA A 6 -6.12 12.10 -3.47
C ALA A 6 -4.61 12.33 -3.21
N GLY A 7 -4.12 12.08 -1.99
CA GLY A 7 -2.70 12.12 -1.67
C GLY A 7 -1.96 10.93 -2.30
N VAL A 8 -0.75 11.18 -2.80
CA VAL A 8 0.12 10.16 -3.38
C VAL A 8 0.74 9.32 -2.26
N ALA A 9 0.48 8.02 -2.27
CA ALA A 9 1.03 7.05 -1.33
C ALA A 9 2.20 6.28 -1.97
N THR A 10 3.38 6.45 -1.38
CA THR A 10 4.65 5.86 -1.83
C THR A 10 5.18 4.86 -0.79
N PRO A 11 5.49 3.61 -1.18
CA PRO A 11 6.03 2.62 -0.25
C PRO A 11 7.48 2.97 0.11
N LEU A 12 7.82 2.93 1.41
CA LEU A 12 9.15 3.34 1.91
C LEU A 12 10.18 2.21 1.95
N ALA A 13 9.72 0.96 2.10
CA ALA A 13 10.59 -0.21 2.15
C ALA A 13 10.01 -1.39 1.34
N PRO A 14 9.91 -1.28 0.01
CA PRO A 14 9.67 -2.44 -0.85
C PRO A 14 10.76 -3.50 -0.68
N ASN A 15 10.44 -4.77 -0.93
CA ASN A 15 11.41 -5.85 -0.85
C ASN A 15 12.21 -5.96 -2.16
N PRO A 16 13.51 -5.66 -2.19
CA PRO A 16 14.30 -5.67 -3.42
C PRO A 16 14.65 -7.08 -3.91
N ARG A 17 14.49 -8.12 -3.08
CA ARG A 17 14.87 -9.50 -3.43
C ARG A 17 13.91 -10.16 -4.42
N VAL A 18 12.66 -9.68 -4.45
CA VAL A 18 11.61 -10.20 -5.34
C VAL A 18 11.08 -9.05 -6.15
N THR A 19 11.10 -9.19 -7.48
CA THR A 19 10.57 -8.17 -8.39
C THR A 19 9.47 -8.76 -9.25
N VAL A 20 8.54 -7.91 -9.65
CA VAL A 20 7.52 -8.19 -10.66
C VAL A 20 7.64 -7.09 -11.70
N SER A 21 7.78 -7.47 -12.97
CA SER A 21 8.03 -6.53 -14.07
C SER A 21 9.21 -5.56 -13.81
N GLY A 22 10.23 -6.02 -13.09
CA GLY A 22 11.43 -5.24 -12.75
C GLY A 22 11.28 -4.27 -11.58
N GLN A 23 10.12 -4.21 -10.90
CA GLN A 23 9.96 -3.40 -9.69
C GLN A 23 9.88 -4.28 -8.43
N PRO A 24 10.51 -3.87 -7.31
CA PRO A 24 10.40 -4.53 -6.01
C PRO A 24 8.95 -4.73 -5.55
N VAL A 25 8.66 -5.90 -4.98
CA VAL A 25 7.33 -6.18 -4.42
C VAL A 25 7.11 -5.51 -3.07
N VAL A 26 5.85 -5.21 -2.76
CA VAL A 26 5.43 -4.66 -1.47
C VAL A 26 4.77 -5.76 -0.63
N THR A 27 4.97 -5.73 0.68
CA THR A 27 4.32 -6.67 1.62
C THR A 27 3.44 -5.93 2.61
N VAL A 28 2.64 -6.67 3.39
CA VAL A 28 1.83 -6.09 4.47
C VAL A 28 2.65 -5.28 5.47
N GLY A 29 3.92 -5.64 5.68
CA GLY A 29 4.82 -4.91 6.58
C GLY A 29 5.43 -3.62 6.01
N THR A 30 5.17 -3.28 4.74
CA THR A 30 5.77 -2.10 4.11
C THR A 30 4.96 -0.84 4.43
N PRO A 31 5.53 0.15 5.15
CA PRO A 31 4.86 1.41 5.39
C PRO A 31 4.84 2.28 4.12
N TYR A 32 3.80 3.10 4.01
CA TYR A 32 3.63 4.11 2.97
C TYR A 32 3.75 5.51 3.56
N ALA A 33 4.46 6.40 2.89
CA ALA A 33 4.39 7.84 3.10
C ALA A 33 3.34 8.43 2.15
N ILE A 34 2.53 9.36 2.64
CA ILE A 34 1.44 9.98 1.89
C ILE A 34 1.71 11.49 1.81
N ALA A 35 1.75 12.03 0.58
CA ALA A 35 1.97 13.45 0.31
C ALA A 35 0.82 14.03 -0.52
N GLY A 36 0.53 15.32 -0.35
CA GLY A 36 -0.54 16.00 -1.10
C GLY A 36 -1.96 15.55 -0.74
N CYS A 37 -2.15 14.98 0.45
CA CYS A 37 -3.48 14.65 0.97
C CYS A 37 -4.33 15.92 1.08
N SER A 38 -5.51 15.92 0.45
CA SER A 38 -6.42 17.09 0.42
C SER A 38 -7.46 17.09 1.54
N LEU A 39 -7.27 16.25 2.57
CA LEU A 39 -8.15 16.22 3.73
C LEU A 39 -8.07 17.55 4.50
N THR A 40 -9.17 18.29 4.52
CA THR A 40 -9.33 19.63 5.11
C THR A 40 -9.58 19.59 6.63
N PRO A 41 -9.44 20.73 7.36
CA PRO A 41 -8.67 20.75 8.59
C PRO A 41 -9.54 20.53 9.83
N SER A 42 -9.73 19.26 10.21
CA SER A 42 -9.93 18.89 11.61
C SER A 42 -8.60 18.55 12.31
N GLY A 43 -7.46 18.90 11.70
CA GLY A 43 -6.11 18.57 12.18
C GLY A 43 -5.65 17.15 11.85
N VAL A 44 -6.54 16.30 11.35
CA VAL A 44 -6.20 14.94 10.91
C VAL A 44 -5.84 14.96 9.42
N PHE A 45 -4.64 14.52 9.08
CA PHE A 45 -4.20 14.34 7.70
C PHE A 45 -3.58 12.95 7.52
N CYS A 46 -3.72 12.38 6.33
CA CYS A 46 -3.06 11.11 6.00
C CYS A 46 -1.57 11.39 5.76
N ALA A 47 -0.73 11.09 6.76
CA ALA A 47 0.73 11.18 6.63
C ALA A 47 1.34 9.83 6.22
N THR A 48 0.74 8.75 6.73
CA THR A 48 1.22 7.38 6.54
C THR A 48 0.06 6.43 6.27
N GLY A 49 0.39 5.30 5.65
CA GLY A 49 -0.55 4.21 5.42
C GLY A 49 0.14 2.86 5.46
N GLN A 50 -0.66 1.81 5.55
CA GLN A 50 -0.18 0.43 5.56
C GLN A 50 -1.22 -0.50 4.96
N TRP A 51 -0.77 -1.63 4.43
CA TRP A 51 -1.65 -2.76 4.19
C TRP A 51 -1.94 -3.47 5.51
N VAL A 52 -3.14 -3.99 5.67
CA VAL A 52 -3.55 -4.81 6.82
C VAL A 52 -3.90 -6.23 6.40
N VAL A 53 -4.33 -6.42 5.15
CA VAL A 53 -4.58 -7.72 4.53
C VAL A 53 -3.89 -7.77 3.18
N GLY A 54 -3.10 -8.82 2.95
CA GLY A 54 -2.43 -9.12 1.67
C GLY A 54 -2.90 -10.47 1.11
N SER A 55 -2.09 -11.12 0.28
CA SER A 55 -2.40 -12.46 -0.26
C SER A 55 -2.49 -13.52 0.84
N ALA A 56 -3.45 -14.44 0.70
CA ALA A 56 -3.57 -15.59 1.60
C ALA A 56 -2.46 -16.63 1.41
N ARG A 57 -1.84 -16.69 0.21
CA ARG A 57 -0.93 -17.77 -0.19
C ARG A 57 0.48 -17.28 -0.48
N VAL A 58 0.63 -16.09 -1.05
CA VAL A 58 1.94 -15.59 -1.51
C VAL A 58 2.59 -14.77 -0.41
N LYS A 59 3.73 -15.27 0.09
CA LYS A 59 4.57 -14.60 1.08
C LYS A 59 5.94 -14.29 0.50
N VAL A 60 6.50 -13.16 0.91
CA VAL A 60 7.88 -12.75 0.63
C VAL A 60 8.54 -12.42 1.96
N MET A 61 9.67 -13.08 2.24
CA MET A 61 10.36 -12.99 3.54
C MET A 61 9.42 -13.26 4.73
N GLY A 62 8.49 -14.21 4.59
CA GLY A 62 7.53 -14.58 5.63
C GLY A 62 6.29 -13.67 5.74
N MET A 63 6.26 -12.53 5.05
CA MET A 63 5.14 -11.58 5.08
C MET A 63 4.23 -11.71 3.85
N PRO A 64 2.89 -11.64 4.00
CA PRO A 64 1.98 -11.63 2.86
C PRO A 64 2.29 -10.49 1.89
N VAL A 65 2.27 -10.79 0.59
CA VAL A 65 2.42 -9.78 -0.47
C VAL A 65 1.18 -8.90 -0.53
N ALA A 66 1.37 -7.59 -0.69
CA ALA A 66 0.29 -6.65 -0.93
C ALA A 66 -0.33 -6.88 -2.32
N VAL A 67 -1.66 -7.02 -2.39
CA VAL A 67 -2.39 -7.34 -3.62
C VAL A 67 -3.61 -6.43 -3.76
N GLN A 68 -4.10 -6.23 -4.98
CA GLN A 68 -5.23 -5.33 -5.25
C GLN A 68 -6.51 -5.70 -4.46
N ALA A 69 -6.74 -7.00 -4.24
CA ALA A 69 -7.87 -7.49 -3.46
C ALA A 69 -7.67 -7.38 -1.93
N GLY A 70 -6.50 -6.94 -1.48
CA GLY A 70 -6.18 -6.77 -0.08
C GLY A 70 -6.85 -5.54 0.53
N VAL A 71 -6.60 -5.33 1.81
CA VAL A 71 -7.12 -4.18 2.57
C VAL A 71 -5.96 -3.32 3.02
N SER A 72 -6.10 -2.00 2.85
CA SER A 72 -5.12 -1.01 3.28
C SER A 72 -5.80 0.17 3.95
N VAL A 73 -5.07 0.87 4.82
CA VAL A 73 -5.59 1.97 5.62
C VAL A 73 -4.57 3.11 5.70
N CYS A 74 -5.05 4.34 5.74
CA CYS A 74 -4.31 5.49 6.22
C CYS A 74 -4.30 5.44 7.75
N VAL A 75 -3.13 5.54 8.36
CA VAL A 75 -2.95 5.26 9.80
C VAL A 75 -3.77 6.23 10.68
N SER A 76 -3.82 7.50 10.30
CA SER A 76 -4.47 8.54 11.08
C SER A 76 -6.00 8.58 10.94
N THR A 77 -6.54 8.19 9.78
CA THR A 77 -7.97 8.34 9.46
C THR A 77 -8.71 7.01 9.41
N GLY A 78 -8.01 5.88 9.30
CA GLY A 78 -8.58 4.57 9.03
C GLY A 78 -9.16 4.39 7.62
N SER A 79 -9.20 5.45 6.81
CA SER A 79 -9.74 5.43 5.46
C SER A 79 -8.82 4.66 4.50
N PRO A 80 -9.36 4.03 3.46
CA PRO A 80 -8.58 3.13 2.61
C PRO A 80 -7.54 3.87 1.76
N MET A 81 -6.45 3.17 1.44
CA MET A 81 -5.63 3.55 0.29
C MET A 81 -6.14 2.82 -0.97
N LEU A 82 -6.03 3.48 -2.11
CA LEU A 82 -6.49 3.02 -3.41
C LEU A 82 -5.29 2.53 -4.24
N PRO A 83 -5.18 1.22 -4.54
CA PRO A 83 -4.18 0.67 -5.43
C PRO A 83 -4.54 0.97 -6.90
N VAL A 84 -4.43 2.24 -7.30
CA VAL A 84 -4.78 2.74 -8.65
C VAL A 84 -3.79 2.31 -9.73
N MET A 85 -2.59 1.88 -9.34
CA MET A 85 -1.56 1.34 -10.22
C MET A 85 -1.14 0.00 -9.64
N VAL A 86 -1.40 -1.07 -10.38
CA VAL A 86 -1.06 -2.45 -10.03
C VAL A 86 -0.21 -3.06 -11.13
N GLN A 87 0.50 -4.14 -10.81
CA GLN A 87 1.26 -4.91 -11.78
C GLN A 87 0.40 -6.07 -12.26
N PRO A 88 -0.25 -5.98 -13.44
CA PRO A 88 -1.27 -6.96 -13.84
C PRO A 88 -0.71 -8.33 -14.24
N ARG A 89 0.62 -8.52 -14.21
CA ARG A 89 1.27 -9.73 -14.72
C ARG A 89 0.97 -10.98 -13.86
N ALA A 90 0.55 -10.81 -12.60
CA ALA A 90 0.13 -11.90 -11.74
C ALA A 90 -0.98 -11.45 -10.77
N MET A 91 -2.09 -12.20 -10.73
CA MET A 91 -3.12 -12.05 -9.69
C MET A 91 -2.84 -13.09 -8.59
N ALA A 92 -2.59 -12.60 -7.38
CA ALA A 92 -2.56 -13.42 -6.18
C ALA A 92 -3.86 -13.14 -5.38
N THR A 93 -4.55 -14.22 -5.00
CA THR A 93 -5.71 -14.19 -4.11
C THR A 93 -5.30 -14.55 -2.69
#